data_AF-A0A1B0FY60-F1
#
_entry.id   AF-A0A1B0FY60-F1
#
_cell.length_a   1.000
_cell.length_b   1.000
_cell.length_c   1.000
_cell.angle_alpha   90.00
_cell.angle_beta   90.00
_cell.angle_gamma   90.00
#
_symmetry.space_group_name_H-M   'P 1'
#
loop_
_entity.id
_entity.type
_entity.pdbx_description
1 polymer ?
#
loop_
_entity_poly.entity_id
_entity_poly.type
_entity_poly.pdbx_seq_one_letter_code
_entity_poly.pdbx_strand_id
1 'polypeptide(L)'
;MDLQKYLPCTVEVLGNLAKEISNYDCLCLLSTYDCPEVSDDLKSCAKFDAAFEKEISCLWSKSLNVRIIYSPLGKLSDHDDVRKYAQAAGKAIARAKKAGSDRPVIALPRNSQFQHAQLITLLGALEELYLPIQYREEVAKLDQISCLGVFNPAGKSATLDLARQIEISRYVARDVGGGDPERMAPPRVVQYVQEFLKKTSTKISCNVISDPVLLVKEYPLFSAVNRAASSVERHR
;
A
#
# COMPACT_ATOMS: atom_id res chain seq x y z
N MET A 1 18.46 -2.74 9.13
CA MET A 1 17.29 -3.02 10.00
C MET A 1 16.18 -3.48 9.09
N ASP A 2 15.76 -4.73 9.21
CA ASP A 2 14.80 -5.30 8.27
C ASP A 2 13.36 -4.90 8.65
N LEU A 3 13.00 -3.66 8.31
CA LEU A 3 11.63 -3.15 8.37
C LEU A 3 10.82 -3.55 7.12
N GLN A 4 11.43 -4.25 6.15
CA GLN A 4 10.76 -4.68 4.93
C GLN A 4 9.61 -5.64 5.23
N LYS A 5 9.69 -6.42 6.32
CA LYS A 5 8.58 -7.26 6.79
C LYS A 5 7.31 -6.48 7.18
N TYR A 6 7.40 -5.16 7.36
CA TYR A 6 6.27 -4.27 7.64
C TYR A 6 5.86 -3.47 6.39
N LEU A 7 6.21 -3.98 5.21
CA LEU A 7 5.69 -3.53 3.93
C LEU A 7 4.98 -4.70 3.26
N PRO A 8 3.98 -4.44 2.39
CA PRO A 8 3.25 -5.50 1.71
C PRO A 8 4.09 -6.23 0.66
N CYS A 9 5.13 -5.57 0.12
CA CYS A 9 6.05 -6.13 -0.86
C CYS A 9 7.36 -5.35 -0.87
N THR A 10 8.34 -5.80 -1.66
CA THR A 10 9.53 -4.99 -1.97
C THR A 10 9.10 -3.76 -2.78
N VAL A 11 9.73 -2.61 -2.54
CA VAL A 11 9.45 -1.39 -3.31
C VAL A 11 10.76 -0.92 -3.94
N GLU A 12 10.81 -0.74 -5.25
CA GLU A 12 12.02 -0.39 -6.00
C GLU A 12 11.80 0.87 -6.83
N VAL A 13 12.85 1.67 -7.04
CA VAL A 13 12.77 2.87 -7.90
C VAL A 13 13.32 2.55 -9.26
N LEU A 14 12.57 2.94 -10.29
CA LEU A 14 13.06 2.92 -11.66
C LEU A 14 13.63 4.29 -12.01
N GLY A 15 14.91 4.32 -12.37
CA GLY A 15 15.58 5.54 -12.83
C GLY A 15 15.25 5.85 -14.29
N ASN A 16 15.13 4.80 -15.11
CA ASN A 16 14.77 4.89 -16.52
C ASN A 16 13.77 3.77 -16.87
N LEU A 17 12.53 4.16 -17.17
CA LEU A 17 11.45 3.22 -17.48
C LEU A 17 11.83 2.27 -18.63
N ALA A 18 12.21 2.80 -19.80
CA ALA A 18 12.47 1.99 -20.99
C ALA A 18 13.58 0.94 -20.81
N LYS A 19 14.58 1.22 -19.97
CA LYS A 19 15.70 0.29 -19.70
C LYS A 19 15.39 -0.74 -18.63
N GLU A 20 14.60 -0.36 -17.62
CA GLU A 20 14.43 -1.16 -16.41
C GLU A 20 13.11 -1.95 -16.41
N ILE A 21 12.12 -1.54 -17.22
CA ILE A 21 10.79 -2.16 -17.30
C ILE A 21 10.81 -3.64 -17.67
N SER A 22 11.87 -4.13 -18.33
CA SER A 22 12.05 -5.55 -18.67
C SER A 22 12.22 -6.46 -17.45
N ASN A 23 12.54 -5.90 -16.27
CA ASN A 23 12.58 -6.63 -14.99
C ASN A 23 11.21 -6.70 -14.29
N TYR A 24 10.18 -6.16 -14.95
CA TYR A 24 8.82 -6.02 -14.47
C TYR A 24 7.85 -6.53 -15.54
N ASP A 25 6.60 -6.76 -15.18
CA ASP A 25 5.62 -7.43 -16.06
C ASP A 25 4.37 -6.62 -16.35
N CYS A 26 4.28 -5.43 -15.76
CA CYS A 26 3.12 -4.56 -15.87
C CYS A 26 3.50 -3.10 -15.60
N LEU A 27 2.96 -2.16 -16.38
CA LEU A 27 3.02 -0.73 -16.16
C LEU A 27 1.63 -0.19 -15.82
N CYS A 28 1.47 0.36 -14.63
CA CYS A 28 0.24 0.97 -14.12
C CYS A 28 0.31 2.49 -14.28
N LEU A 29 -0.69 3.07 -14.95
CA LEU A 29 -0.77 4.48 -15.29
C LEU A 29 -2.09 5.10 -14.80
N LEU A 30 -2.03 6.35 -14.33
CA LEU A 30 -3.21 7.11 -13.92
C LEU A 30 -3.60 8.18 -14.95
N SER A 31 -2.65 8.59 -15.78
CA SER A 31 -2.82 9.54 -16.86
C SER A 31 -2.06 9.09 -18.11
N THR A 32 -2.62 9.39 -19.28
CA THR A 32 -1.97 9.11 -20.58
C THR A 32 -0.71 9.94 -20.82
N TYR A 33 -0.48 10.99 -20.02
CA TYR A 33 0.68 11.88 -20.12
C TYR A 33 1.85 11.49 -19.21
N ASP A 34 1.65 10.54 -18.29
CA ASP A 34 2.68 10.16 -17.31
C ASP A 34 3.86 9.43 -17.97
N CYS A 35 3.62 8.67 -19.05
CA CYS A 35 4.66 7.89 -19.74
C CYS A 35 4.55 8.06 -21.26
N PRO A 36 5.37 8.95 -21.87
CA PRO A 36 5.40 9.14 -23.32
C PRO A 36 5.71 7.87 -24.13
N GLU A 37 6.47 6.94 -23.55
CA GLU A 37 6.93 5.69 -24.18
C GLU A 37 5.79 4.79 -24.66
N VAL A 38 4.60 4.93 -24.06
CA VAL A 38 3.41 4.13 -24.38
C VAL A 38 2.25 4.96 -24.90
N SER A 39 2.51 6.23 -25.25
CA SER A 39 1.46 7.16 -25.71
C SER A 39 0.72 6.64 -26.94
N ASP A 40 1.42 5.99 -27.87
CA ASP A 40 0.82 5.45 -29.09
C ASP A 40 -0.04 4.21 -28.83
N ASP A 41 0.38 3.34 -27.90
CA ASP A 41 -0.40 2.18 -27.46
C ASP A 41 -1.74 2.63 -26.83
N LEU A 42 -1.68 3.65 -25.96
CA LEU A 42 -2.85 4.23 -25.30
C LEU A 42 -3.79 4.92 -26.30
N LYS A 43 -3.25 5.77 -27.19
CA LYS A 43 -4.02 6.43 -28.26
C LYS A 43 -4.67 5.42 -29.20
N SER A 44 -3.99 4.31 -29.50
CA SER A 44 -4.55 3.25 -30.33
C SER A 44 -5.78 2.63 -29.67
N CYS A 45 -5.74 2.37 -28.35
CA CYS A 45 -6.88 1.82 -27.61
C CYS A 45 -8.05 2.82 -27.52
N ALA A 46 -7.75 4.09 -27.25
CA ALA A 46 -8.76 5.15 -27.17
C ALA A 46 -9.57 5.34 -28.47
N LYS A 47 -9.07 4.90 -29.63
CA LYS A 47 -9.77 5.02 -30.92
C LYS A 47 -10.97 4.08 -31.06
N PHE A 48 -10.94 2.92 -30.41
CA PHE A 48 -11.99 1.90 -30.55
C PHE A 48 -12.72 1.60 -29.24
N ASP A 49 -12.20 2.04 -28.09
CA ASP A 49 -12.86 1.92 -26.80
C ASP A 49 -13.35 3.29 -26.30
N ALA A 50 -14.66 3.51 -26.42
CA ALA A 50 -15.31 4.75 -25.96
C ALA A 50 -15.31 4.92 -24.43
N ALA A 51 -15.06 3.85 -23.66
CA ALA A 51 -14.97 3.86 -22.21
C ALA A 51 -13.53 4.00 -21.70
N PHE A 52 -12.52 4.04 -22.59
CA PHE A 52 -11.10 4.02 -22.24
C PHE A 52 -10.66 5.08 -21.22
N GLU A 53 -11.22 6.29 -21.29
CA GLU A 53 -10.91 7.40 -20.37
C GLU A 53 -11.79 7.43 -19.11
N LYS A 54 -12.67 6.43 -18.95
CA LYS A 54 -13.66 6.35 -17.85
C LYS A 54 -13.49 5.08 -17.02
N GLU A 55 -13.08 4.00 -17.65
CA GLU A 55 -12.95 2.68 -17.04
C GLU A 55 -11.50 2.20 -17.04
N ILE A 56 -11.19 1.29 -16.11
CA ILE A 56 -9.87 0.69 -16.02
C ILE A 56 -9.70 -0.27 -17.19
N SER A 57 -8.60 -0.14 -17.92
CA SER A 57 -8.28 -1.02 -19.05
C SER A 57 -6.98 -1.79 -18.81
N CYS A 58 -6.86 -2.91 -19.52
CA CYS A 58 -5.67 -3.75 -19.55
C CYS A 58 -5.35 -4.06 -21.00
N LEU A 59 -4.18 -3.64 -21.46
CA LEU A 59 -3.72 -3.81 -22.84
C LEU A 59 -2.25 -4.24 -22.86
N TRP A 60 -1.76 -4.65 -24.02
CA TRP A 60 -0.36 -5.00 -24.21
C TRP A 60 0.39 -3.83 -24.86
N SER A 61 1.51 -3.41 -24.27
CA SER A 61 2.39 -2.43 -24.88
C SER A 61 3.25 -3.09 -25.95
N LYS A 62 3.16 -2.61 -27.20
CA LYS A 62 4.10 -3.04 -28.24
C LYS A 62 5.47 -2.38 -28.04
N SER A 63 5.48 -1.14 -27.54
CA SER A 63 6.71 -0.37 -27.34
C SER A 63 7.59 -0.91 -26.21
N LEU A 64 6.99 -1.29 -25.08
CA LEU A 64 7.72 -1.76 -23.90
C LEU A 64 7.63 -3.28 -23.68
N ASN A 65 6.81 -3.98 -24.47
CA ASN A 65 6.60 -5.43 -24.38
C ASN A 65 6.16 -5.92 -22.98
N VAL A 66 5.30 -5.15 -22.32
CA VAL A 66 4.70 -5.46 -21.02
C VAL A 66 3.21 -5.15 -21.02
N ARG A 67 2.47 -5.65 -20.03
CA ARG A 67 1.07 -5.25 -19.82
C ARG A 67 1.02 -3.78 -19.42
N ILE A 68 0.02 -3.05 -19.88
CA ILE A 68 -0.35 -1.73 -19.37
C ILE A 68 -1.70 -1.86 -18.68
N ILE A 69 -1.76 -1.40 -17.44
CA ILE A 69 -3.01 -1.10 -16.75
C ILE A 69 -3.19 0.41 -16.75
N TYR A 70 -4.24 0.88 -17.39
CA TYR A 70 -4.62 2.29 -17.34
C TYR A 70 -5.83 2.45 -16.43
N SER A 71 -5.68 3.22 -15.35
CA SER A 71 -6.75 3.57 -14.42
C SER A 71 -6.98 5.09 -14.46
N PRO A 72 -7.83 5.58 -15.37
CA PRO A 72 -8.03 7.01 -15.57
C PRO A 72 -8.52 7.70 -14.29
N LEU A 73 -7.93 8.85 -13.97
CA LEU A 73 -8.42 9.75 -12.91
C LEU A 73 -9.76 10.41 -13.27
N GLY A 74 -10.06 10.50 -14.57
CA GLY A 74 -11.14 11.32 -15.11
C GLY A 74 -10.86 12.81 -14.96
N LYS A 75 -11.85 13.63 -15.31
CA LYS A 75 -11.78 15.09 -15.13
C LYS A 75 -11.92 15.42 -13.64
N LEU A 76 -10.94 16.12 -13.08
CA LEU A 76 -11.03 16.67 -11.73
C LEU A 76 -11.95 17.89 -11.71
N SER A 77 -12.79 17.96 -10.69
CA SER A 77 -13.69 19.07 -10.35
C SER A 77 -13.26 19.75 -9.06
N ASP A 78 -13.87 20.88 -8.72
CA ASP A 78 -13.58 21.61 -7.48
C ASP A 78 -14.01 20.87 -6.21
N HIS A 79 -14.81 19.82 -6.35
CA HIS A 79 -15.21 18.93 -5.25
C HIS A 79 -14.24 17.76 -5.04
N ASP A 80 -13.28 17.58 -5.95
CA ASP A 80 -12.31 16.51 -5.87
C ASP A 80 -11.11 16.89 -5.04
N ASP A 81 -10.51 15.88 -4.40
CA ASP A 81 -9.27 16.03 -3.66
C ASP A 81 -8.24 14.97 -4.04
N VAL A 82 -7.07 15.06 -3.43
CA VAL A 82 -5.92 14.20 -3.68
C VAL A 82 -6.22 12.70 -3.52
N ARG A 83 -7.27 12.30 -2.79
CA ARG A 83 -7.64 10.89 -2.59
C ARG A 83 -8.03 10.20 -3.88
N LYS A 84 -8.46 10.93 -4.93
CA LYS A 84 -8.69 10.34 -6.26
C LYS A 84 -7.46 9.61 -6.79
N TYR A 85 -6.26 10.12 -6.49
CA TYR A 85 -5.00 9.48 -6.88
C TYR A 85 -4.79 8.14 -6.17
N ALA A 86 -5.03 8.08 -4.86
CA ALA A 86 -4.94 6.83 -4.11
C ALA A 86 -5.96 5.80 -4.62
N GLN A 87 -7.20 6.22 -4.87
CA GLN A 87 -8.26 5.33 -5.37
C GLN A 87 -7.92 4.78 -6.76
N ALA A 88 -7.42 5.63 -7.67
CA ALA A 88 -7.02 5.20 -9.01
C ALA A 88 -5.78 4.28 -8.97
N ALA A 89 -4.81 4.57 -8.09
CA ALA A 89 -3.65 3.72 -7.89
C ALA A 89 -4.02 2.34 -7.34
N GLY A 90 -4.85 2.28 -6.30
CA GLY A 90 -5.36 1.01 -5.75
C GLY A 90 -6.12 0.22 -6.81
N LYS A 91 -7.01 0.86 -7.57
CA LYS A 91 -7.71 0.26 -8.71
C LYS A 91 -6.76 -0.32 -9.76
N ALA A 92 -5.69 0.39 -10.11
CA ALA A 92 -4.69 -0.09 -11.06
C ALA A 92 -3.97 -1.34 -10.54
N ILE A 93 -3.53 -1.33 -9.28
CA ILE A 93 -2.86 -2.47 -8.64
C ILE A 93 -3.81 -3.67 -8.52
N ALA A 94 -5.05 -3.46 -8.11
CA ALA A 94 -6.08 -4.51 -8.04
C ALA A 94 -6.29 -5.17 -9.41
N ARG A 95 -6.35 -4.37 -10.47
CA ARG A 95 -6.49 -4.87 -11.85
C ARG A 95 -5.22 -5.58 -12.34
N ALA A 96 -4.04 -5.10 -11.97
CA ALA A 96 -2.76 -5.74 -12.28
C ALA A 96 -2.66 -7.13 -11.62
N LYS A 97 -3.03 -7.24 -10.35
CA LYS A 97 -3.13 -8.53 -9.64
C LYS A 97 -4.07 -9.50 -10.36
N LYS A 98 -5.26 -9.03 -10.76
CA LYS A 98 -6.22 -9.82 -11.55
C LYS A 98 -5.71 -10.18 -12.96
N ALA A 99 -4.77 -9.43 -13.51
CA ALA A 99 -4.09 -9.75 -14.76
C ALA A 99 -2.95 -10.78 -14.60
N GLY A 100 -2.66 -11.23 -13.38
CA GLY A 100 -1.54 -12.12 -13.09
C GLY A 100 -0.19 -11.41 -13.12
N SER A 101 -0.13 -10.13 -12.72
CA SER A 101 1.12 -9.42 -12.52
C SER A 101 1.72 -9.75 -11.14
N ASP A 102 3.02 -10.08 -11.12
CA ASP A 102 3.81 -10.25 -9.89
C ASP A 102 4.69 -9.03 -9.59
N ARG A 103 5.17 -8.35 -10.64
CA ARG A 103 6.09 -7.22 -10.51
C ARG A 103 5.57 -6.00 -11.28
N PRO A 104 4.46 -5.37 -10.85
CA PRO A 104 3.97 -4.16 -11.48
C PRO A 104 4.84 -2.94 -11.16
N VAL A 105 4.86 -1.99 -12.09
CA VAL A 105 5.42 -0.65 -11.92
C VAL A 105 4.26 0.34 -11.85
N ILE A 106 4.20 1.18 -10.81
CA ILE A 106 3.29 2.33 -10.77
C ILE A 106 4.03 3.59 -11.24
N ALA A 107 3.49 4.26 -12.26
CA ALA A 107 3.96 5.58 -12.65
C ALA A 107 3.33 6.64 -11.74
N LEU A 108 4.17 7.48 -11.13
CA LEU A 108 3.71 8.61 -10.34
C LEU A 108 3.23 9.74 -11.27
N PRO A 109 2.18 10.48 -10.88
CA PRO A 109 1.66 11.56 -11.70
C PRO A 109 2.74 12.62 -11.93
N ARG A 110 2.96 12.97 -13.21
CA ARG A 110 3.98 13.96 -13.60
C ARG A 110 3.60 15.37 -13.18
N ASN A 111 2.34 15.75 -13.42
CA ASN A 111 1.78 17.05 -13.10
C ASN A 111 0.48 16.84 -12.32
N SER A 112 0.28 17.60 -11.24
CA SER A 112 -0.96 17.58 -10.47
C SER A 112 -1.23 18.96 -9.86
N GLN A 113 -2.50 19.31 -9.74
CA GLN A 113 -2.93 20.47 -8.95
C GLN A 113 -2.76 20.27 -7.44
N PHE A 114 -2.47 19.04 -7.00
CA PHE A 114 -2.28 18.71 -5.59
C PHE A 114 -0.82 18.41 -5.27
N GLN A 115 -0.27 19.12 -4.28
CA GLN A 115 1.11 19.01 -3.82
C GLN A 115 1.53 17.57 -3.45
N HIS A 116 0.62 16.78 -2.89
CA HIS A 116 0.91 15.43 -2.39
C HIS A 116 0.46 14.29 -3.33
N ALA A 117 0.10 14.59 -4.58
CA ALA A 117 -0.44 13.59 -5.50
C ALA A 117 0.47 12.37 -5.69
N GLN A 118 1.78 12.57 -5.82
CA GLN A 118 2.74 11.47 -5.95
C GLN A 118 2.79 10.59 -4.69
N LEU A 119 2.83 11.20 -3.51
CA LEU A 119 2.83 10.48 -2.23
C LEU A 119 1.55 9.66 -2.07
N ILE A 120 0.39 10.29 -2.30
CA ILE A 120 -0.92 9.66 -2.13
C ILE A 120 -1.17 8.57 -3.18
N THR A 121 -0.67 8.74 -4.41
CA THR A 121 -0.66 7.68 -5.44
C THR A 121 0.04 6.43 -4.91
N LEU A 122 1.28 6.60 -4.42
CA LEU A 122 2.08 5.47 -3.94
C LEU A 122 1.48 4.83 -2.68
N LEU A 123 0.97 5.63 -1.75
CA LEU A 123 0.29 5.12 -0.55
C LEU A 123 -1.01 4.37 -0.86
N GLY A 124 -1.74 4.77 -1.91
CA GLY A 124 -2.92 4.04 -2.38
C GLY A 124 -2.56 2.71 -3.06
N ALA A 125 -1.47 2.70 -3.85
CA ALA A 125 -0.94 1.47 -4.45
C ALA A 125 -0.50 0.46 -3.39
N LEU A 126 0.26 0.91 -2.38
CA LEU A 126 0.73 0.05 -1.29
C LEU A 126 -0.41 -0.45 -0.40
N GLU A 127 -1.42 0.39 -0.15
CA GLU A 127 -2.62 0.00 0.59
C GLU A 127 -3.35 -1.17 -0.06
N GLU A 128 -3.49 -1.18 -1.39
CA GLU A 128 -4.12 -2.31 -2.10
C GLU A 128 -3.32 -3.62 -1.97
N LEU A 129 -2.01 -3.53 -1.76
CA LEU A 129 -1.14 -4.69 -1.59
C LEU A 129 -1.17 -5.26 -0.16
N TYR A 130 -1.75 -4.53 0.80
CA TYR A 130 -1.89 -5.01 2.17
C TYR A 130 -2.76 -6.27 2.24
N LEU A 131 -2.27 -7.27 2.98
CA LEU A 131 -3.02 -8.46 3.34
C LEU A 131 -3.05 -8.57 4.85
N PRO A 132 -4.19 -8.84 5.52
CA PRO A 132 -4.22 -8.94 6.98
C PRO A 132 -3.31 -10.04 7.54
N ILE A 133 -2.82 -9.83 8.77
CA ILE A 133 -1.81 -10.68 9.40
C ILE A 133 -2.19 -12.17 9.48
N GLN A 134 -3.46 -12.49 9.71
CA GLN A 134 -3.98 -13.87 9.82
C GLN A 134 -3.73 -14.63 8.51
N TYR A 135 -4.10 -14.03 7.39
CA TYR A 135 -3.90 -14.64 6.08
C TYR A 135 -2.42 -14.83 5.76
N ARG A 136 -1.55 -13.92 6.23
CA ARG A 136 -0.10 -14.04 6.03
C ARG A 136 0.53 -15.19 6.83
N GLU A 137 -0.07 -15.54 7.95
CA GLU A 137 0.43 -16.60 8.84
C GLU A 137 -0.19 -17.98 8.53
N GLU A 138 -1.40 -18.02 7.99
CA GLU A 138 -2.13 -19.27 7.71
C GLU A 138 -1.86 -19.85 6.31
N VAL A 139 -1.53 -19.01 5.32
CA VAL A 139 -1.40 -19.44 3.93
C VAL A 139 0.07 -19.64 3.55
N ALA A 140 0.45 -20.89 3.28
CA ALA A 140 1.83 -21.25 2.93
C ALA A 140 2.33 -20.64 1.60
N LYS A 141 1.42 -20.36 0.65
CA LYS A 141 1.74 -19.73 -0.63
C LYS A 141 0.72 -18.65 -0.96
N LEU A 142 1.15 -17.39 -0.88
CA LEU A 142 0.32 -16.25 -1.22
C LEU A 142 0.56 -15.87 -2.69
N ASP A 143 -0.52 -15.74 -3.46
CA ASP A 143 -0.48 -15.06 -4.75
C ASP A 143 -0.42 -13.55 -4.50
N GLN A 144 0.78 -13.10 -4.11
CA GLN A 144 1.12 -11.72 -3.80
C GLN A 144 2.12 -11.19 -4.81
N ILE A 145 1.99 -9.89 -5.08
CA ILE A 145 2.98 -9.13 -5.81
C ILE A 145 4.27 -9.10 -4.99
N SER A 146 5.35 -9.66 -5.54
CA SER A 146 6.65 -9.73 -4.88
C SER A 146 7.35 -8.37 -4.81
N CYS A 147 7.11 -7.51 -5.79
CA CYS A 147 7.73 -6.20 -5.90
C CYS A 147 6.85 -5.17 -6.60
N LEU A 148 6.76 -3.97 -6.01
CA LEU A 148 6.21 -2.79 -6.65
C LEU A 148 7.35 -1.89 -7.13
N GLY A 149 7.50 -1.78 -8.45
CA GLY A 149 8.35 -0.77 -9.06
C GLY A 149 7.68 0.61 -8.99
N VAL A 150 8.45 1.65 -8.76
CA VAL A 150 7.99 3.04 -8.70
C VAL A 150 8.75 3.84 -9.73
N PHE A 151 8.04 4.32 -10.74
CA PHE A 151 8.61 5.21 -11.75
C PHE A 151 8.11 6.64 -11.50
N ASN A 152 9.03 7.59 -11.39
CA ASN A 152 8.68 9.01 -11.33
C ASN A 152 9.13 9.70 -12.63
N PRO A 153 8.18 10.07 -13.51
CA PRO A 153 8.49 10.78 -14.76
C PRO A 153 9.16 12.14 -14.53
N ALA A 154 8.99 12.74 -13.36
CA ALA A 154 9.62 14.01 -12.99
C ALA A 154 11.05 13.84 -12.43
N GLY A 155 11.56 12.61 -12.30
CA GLY A 155 12.90 12.31 -11.76
C GLY A 155 12.92 11.93 -10.28
N LYS A 156 14.10 11.92 -9.67
CA LYS A 156 14.27 11.50 -8.26
C LYS A 156 13.50 12.44 -7.32
N SER A 157 12.72 11.87 -6.42
CA SER A 157 11.99 12.60 -5.37
C SER A 157 12.15 11.90 -4.01
N ALA A 158 12.22 12.69 -2.94
CA ALA A 158 12.18 12.20 -1.55
C ALA A 158 10.84 11.54 -1.18
N THR A 159 9.84 11.60 -2.07
CA THR A 159 8.51 11.02 -1.89
C THR A 159 8.53 9.54 -1.52
N LEU A 160 9.47 8.75 -2.07
CA LEU A 160 9.51 7.31 -1.81
C LEU A 160 9.85 6.98 -0.36
N ASP A 161 10.89 7.61 0.19
CA ASP A 161 11.34 7.29 1.55
C ASP A 161 10.28 7.68 2.56
N LEU A 162 9.62 8.84 2.33
CA LEU A 162 8.47 9.26 3.12
C LEU A 162 7.29 8.26 2.98
N ALA A 163 6.97 7.83 1.76
CA ALA A 163 5.89 6.86 1.52
C ALA A 163 6.17 5.52 2.21
N ARG A 164 7.41 5.02 2.15
CA ARG A 164 7.82 3.79 2.85
C ARG A 164 7.65 3.92 4.36
N GLN A 165 8.09 5.03 4.95
CA GLN A 165 7.96 5.27 6.39
C GLN A 165 6.50 5.34 6.83
N ILE A 166 5.67 6.07 6.07
CA ILE A 166 4.23 6.15 6.34
C ILE A 166 3.59 4.77 6.18
N GLU A 167 3.91 4.04 5.12
CA GLU A 167 3.29 2.74 4.88
C GLU A 167 3.69 1.71 5.93
N ILE A 168 4.95 1.68 6.38
CA ILE A 168 5.36 0.82 7.52
C ILE A 168 4.47 1.09 8.74
N SER A 169 4.19 2.37 9.01
CA SER A 169 3.35 2.78 10.12
C SER A 169 1.88 2.38 9.92
N ARG A 170 1.34 2.56 8.71
CA ARG A 170 -0.02 2.14 8.33
C ARG A 170 -0.17 0.62 8.39
N TYR A 171 0.84 -0.12 7.95
CA TYR A 171 0.86 -1.58 7.97
C TYR A 171 0.72 -2.12 9.38
N VAL A 172 1.52 -1.59 10.32
CA VAL A 172 1.43 -1.89 11.75
C VAL A 172 0.06 -1.51 12.31
N ALA A 173 -0.45 -0.32 11.98
CA ALA A 173 -1.76 0.13 12.45
C ALA A 173 -2.91 -0.75 11.95
N ARG A 174 -2.85 -1.19 10.68
CA ARG A 174 -3.85 -2.11 10.10
C ARG A 174 -3.74 -3.51 10.69
N ASP A 175 -2.53 -3.99 10.97
CA ASP A 175 -2.34 -5.28 11.63
C ASP A 175 -3.00 -5.28 13.01
N VAL A 176 -2.76 -4.22 13.82
CA VAL A 176 -3.33 -4.10 15.17
C VAL A 176 -4.85 -3.85 15.13
N GLY A 177 -5.32 -2.93 14.28
CA GLY A 177 -6.71 -2.48 14.28
C GLY A 177 -7.65 -3.33 13.42
N GLY A 178 -7.12 -4.01 12.40
CA GLY A 178 -7.89 -4.84 11.47
C GLY A 178 -7.66 -6.34 11.65
N GLY A 179 -6.80 -6.75 12.58
CA GLY A 179 -6.60 -8.15 12.89
C GLY A 179 -7.81 -8.77 13.61
N ASP A 180 -8.06 -10.04 13.32
CA ASP A 180 -8.94 -10.91 14.10
C ASP A 180 -8.68 -10.76 15.62
N PRO A 181 -9.74 -10.67 16.45
CA PRO A 181 -9.63 -10.46 17.90
C PRO A 181 -8.81 -11.50 18.66
N GLU A 182 -8.73 -12.75 18.18
CA GLU A 182 -7.90 -13.78 18.79
C GLU A 182 -6.43 -13.59 18.40
N ARG A 183 -6.13 -13.23 17.16
CA ARG A 183 -4.75 -12.96 16.73
C ARG A 183 -4.19 -11.64 17.27
N MET A 184 -5.03 -10.64 17.49
CA MET A 184 -4.69 -9.34 18.07
C MET A 184 -5.35 -9.12 19.43
N ALA A 185 -5.44 -10.17 20.24
CA ALA A 185 -5.79 -10.06 21.64
C ALA A 185 -4.78 -9.14 22.39
N PRO A 186 -5.16 -8.50 23.51
CA PRO A 186 -4.32 -7.54 24.22
C PRO A 186 -2.84 -7.97 24.43
N PRO A 187 -2.52 -9.18 24.93
CA PRO A 187 -1.13 -9.60 25.08
C PRO A 187 -0.38 -9.72 23.75
N ARG A 188 -1.06 -10.11 22.67
CA ARG A 188 -0.47 -10.23 21.33
C ARG A 188 -0.20 -8.86 20.69
N VAL A 189 -1.05 -7.87 20.94
CA VAL A 189 -0.80 -6.48 20.52
C VAL A 189 0.46 -5.95 21.21
N VAL A 190 0.59 -6.18 22.52
CA VAL A 190 1.78 -5.79 23.29
C VAL A 190 3.04 -6.41 22.69
N GLN A 191 3.03 -7.74 22.45
CA GLN A 191 4.15 -8.44 21.82
C GLN A 191 4.50 -7.84 20.45
N TYR A 192 3.49 -7.67 19.59
CA TYR A 192 3.68 -7.13 18.23
C TYR A 192 4.30 -5.73 18.25
N VAL A 193 3.78 -4.82 19.09
CA VAL A 193 4.27 -3.44 19.19
C VAL A 193 5.68 -3.41 19.77
N GLN A 194 5.98 -4.19 20.81
CA GLN A 194 7.33 -4.27 21.37
C GLN A 194 8.34 -4.82 20.37
N GLU A 195 7.99 -5.85 19.59
CA GLU A 195 8.84 -6.36 18.53
C GLU A 195 9.10 -5.33 17.43
N PHE A 196 8.07 -4.59 17.02
CA PHE A 196 8.21 -3.49 16.06
C PHE A 196 9.15 -2.40 16.58
N LEU A 197 8.99 -1.98 17.84
CA LEU A 197 9.84 -0.96 18.46
C LEU A 197 11.30 -1.44 18.62
N LYS A 198 11.53 -2.71 18.98
CA LYS A 198 12.89 -3.30 19.05
C LYS A 198 13.60 -3.28 17.68
N LYS A 199 12.85 -3.42 16.60
CA LYS A 199 13.36 -3.42 15.21
C LYS A 199 13.48 -2.01 14.62
N THR A 200 13.00 -0.99 15.31
CA THR A 200 13.03 0.40 14.85
C THR A 200 14.07 1.18 15.64
N SER A 201 14.95 1.93 14.99
CA SER A 201 15.81 2.90 15.67
C SER A 201 14.98 4.08 16.18
N THR A 202 14.37 3.90 17.35
CA THR A 202 13.52 4.92 17.96
C THR A 202 13.98 5.24 19.38
N LYS A 203 13.72 6.48 19.81
CA LYS A 203 13.87 6.93 21.21
C LYS A 203 12.59 6.70 22.03
N ILE A 204 11.61 6.02 21.46
CA ILE A 204 10.32 5.74 22.09
C ILE A 204 10.46 4.57 23.06
N SER A 205 9.99 4.75 24.30
CA SER A 205 9.82 3.68 25.27
C SER A 205 8.37 3.18 25.27
N CYS A 206 8.17 1.90 25.59
CA CYS A 206 6.85 1.29 25.74
C CYS A 206 6.73 0.77 27.17
N ASN A 207 5.73 1.27 27.92
CA ASN A 207 5.39 0.81 29.26
C ASN A 207 4.05 0.07 29.21
N VAL A 208 4.00 -1.13 29.79
CA VAL A 208 2.82 -1.98 29.80
C VAL A 208 2.31 -2.10 31.24
N ILE A 209 1.06 -1.71 31.46
CA ILE A 209 0.39 -1.80 32.76
C ILE A 209 -0.58 -2.99 32.71
N SER A 210 -0.23 -4.08 33.37
CA SER A 210 -1.02 -5.32 33.39
C SER A 210 -1.43 -5.78 34.79
N ASP A 211 -0.93 -5.15 35.87
CA ASP A 211 -1.30 -5.50 37.24
C ASP A 211 -2.79 -5.23 37.48
N PRO A 212 -3.61 -6.26 37.74
CA PRO A 212 -5.05 -6.10 37.97
C PRO A 212 -5.36 -5.20 39.17
N VAL A 213 -4.55 -5.22 40.22
CA VAL A 213 -4.77 -4.39 41.42
C VAL A 213 -4.59 -2.92 41.08
N LEU A 214 -3.52 -2.60 40.36
CA LEU A 214 -3.25 -1.26 39.85
C LEU A 214 -4.35 -0.80 38.87
N LEU A 215 -4.80 -1.67 37.97
CA LEU A 215 -5.87 -1.34 37.02
C LEU A 215 -7.21 -1.07 37.70
N VAL A 216 -7.59 -1.85 38.73
CA VAL A 216 -8.82 -1.59 39.51
C VAL A 216 -8.73 -0.25 40.23
N LYS A 217 -7.57 0.08 40.79
CA LYS A 217 -7.36 1.28 41.59
C LYS A 217 -7.26 2.55 40.74
N GLU A 218 -6.38 2.55 39.73
CA GLU A 218 -6.01 3.75 38.96
C GLU A 218 -6.79 3.85 37.63
N TYR A 219 -7.33 2.74 37.12
CA TYR A 219 -8.05 2.66 35.83
C TYR A 219 -9.39 1.90 35.93
N PRO A 220 -10.28 2.24 36.88
CA PRO A 220 -11.45 1.43 37.23
C PRO A 220 -12.41 1.19 36.05
N LEU A 221 -12.54 2.15 35.13
CA LEU A 221 -13.40 2.00 33.95
C LEU A 221 -12.85 0.96 32.95
N PHE A 222 -11.53 0.91 32.74
CA PHE A 222 -10.90 -0.15 31.93
C PHE A 222 -11.04 -1.51 32.61
N SER A 223 -10.84 -1.56 33.94
CA SER A 223 -11.03 -2.79 34.70
C SER A 223 -12.48 -3.29 34.63
N ALA A 224 -13.46 -2.37 34.67
CA ALA A 224 -14.86 -2.71 34.54
C ALA A 224 -15.15 -3.34 33.17
N VAL A 225 -14.60 -2.81 32.08
CA VAL A 225 -14.74 -3.40 30.74
C VAL A 225 -14.09 -4.79 30.66
N ASN A 226 -12.93 -4.97 31.28
CA ASN A 226 -12.19 -6.24 31.23
C ASN A 226 -12.77 -7.38 32.10
N ARG A 227 -13.77 -7.10 32.94
CA ARG A 227 -14.28 -8.05 33.96
C ARG A 227 -14.72 -9.43 33.43
N ALA A 228 -15.17 -9.50 32.19
CA ALA A 228 -15.63 -10.75 31.57
C ALA A 228 -14.49 -11.54 30.89
N ALA A 229 -13.37 -10.89 30.59
CA ALA A 229 -12.20 -11.49 29.94
C ALA A 229 -11.04 -11.72 30.92
N SER A 230 -11.06 -11.09 32.09
CA SER A 230 -9.98 -11.12 33.08
C SER A 230 -9.69 -12.50 33.69
N SER A 231 -10.58 -13.47 33.51
CA SER A 231 -10.39 -14.87 33.91
C SER A 231 -9.82 -15.76 32.79
N VAL A 232 -9.72 -15.24 31.55
CA VAL A 232 -9.26 -15.99 30.39
C VAL A 232 -7.82 -15.60 30.06
N GLU A 233 -6.86 -16.48 30.35
CA GLU A 233 -5.42 -16.18 30.29
C GLU A 233 -4.97 -15.61 28.94
N ARG A 234 -5.48 -16.16 27.82
CA ARG A 234 -5.11 -15.67 26.48
C ARG A 234 -5.59 -14.24 26.16
N HIS A 235 -6.48 -13.66 26.96
CA HIS A 235 -7.00 -12.30 26.82
C HIS A 235 -6.36 -11.30 27.79
N ARG A 236 -5.48 -11.74 28.70
CA ARG A 236 -4.88 -10.94 29.77
C ARG A 236 -3.52 -10.36 29.38
#